data_AF-A0A2A3C543-F1
#
_entry.id   AF-A0A2A3C543-F1
#
_cell.length_a   1.000
_cell.length_b   1.000
_cell.length_c   1.000
_cell.angle_alpha   90.00
_cell.angle_beta   90.00
_cell.angle_gamma   90.00
#
_symmetry.space_group_name_H-M   'P 1'
#
loop_
_entity.id
_entity.type
_entity.pdbx_description
1 polymer ?
#
loop_
_entity_poly.entity_id
_entity_poly.type
_entity_poly.pdbx_seq_one_letter_code
_entity_poly.pdbx_strand_id
1 'polypeptide(L)'
;MPKFRFEFIESTAQPAIQVEMESLEAAKAEARRAAKEAMLDGIVEGMDPTSWVTKIYDEAGYLVATIGFQDLVSAAPSAGQATEETEEPGVIRSG
;
A
#
# COMPACT_ATOMS: atom_id res chain seq x y z
N MET A 1 11.24 5.62 18.69
CA MET A 1 10.53 5.70 17.41
C MET A 1 10.07 4.29 17.07
N PRO A 2 8.80 4.06 16.69
CA PRO A 2 8.34 2.72 16.31
C PRO A 2 9.13 2.16 15.13
N LYS A 3 9.37 0.84 15.17
CA LYS A 3 9.97 0.10 14.07
C LYS A 3 8.90 -0.42 13.14
N PHE A 4 9.16 -0.25 11.85
CA PHE A 4 8.34 -0.80 10.79
C PHE A 4 9.20 -1.68 9.90
N ARG A 5 8.59 -2.72 9.34
CA ARG A 5 9.22 -3.64 8.42
C ARG A 5 8.54 -3.54 7.06
N PHE A 6 9.29 -3.18 6.04
CA PHE A 6 8.81 -3.05 4.68
C PHE A 6 9.21 -4.30 3.89
N GLU A 7 8.24 -4.96 3.27
CA GLU A 7 8.46 -6.03 2.30
C GLU A 7 8.05 -5.53 0.93
N PHE A 8 9.02 -5.46 0.01
CA PHE A 8 8.79 -5.14 -1.41
C PHE A 8 8.63 -6.45 -2.16
N ILE A 9 7.40 -6.73 -2.56
CA ILE A 9 7.05 -7.89 -3.38
C ILE A 9 7.08 -7.41 -4.83
N GLU A 10 8.29 -7.22 -5.32
CA GLU A 10 8.59 -7.15 -6.75
C GLU A 10 8.85 -8.56 -7.28
N SER A 11 8.86 -8.74 -8.61
CA SER A 11 9.02 -10.06 -9.27
C SER A 11 10.19 -10.90 -8.72
N THR A 12 11.20 -10.23 -8.16
CA THR A 12 12.31 -10.82 -7.41
C THR A 12 12.16 -10.58 -5.91
N ALA A 13 12.25 -11.65 -5.11
CA ALA A 13 12.17 -11.56 -3.65
C ALA A 13 13.31 -10.69 -3.08
N GLN A 14 13.01 -9.46 -2.68
CA GLN A 14 13.93 -8.59 -1.96
C GLN A 14 13.85 -8.83 -0.45
N PRO A 15 14.96 -8.67 0.30
CA PRO A 15 14.95 -8.76 1.75
C PRO A 15 14.09 -7.63 2.34
N ALA A 16 13.36 -7.96 3.41
CA ALA A 16 12.59 -6.97 4.14
C ALA A 16 13.51 -5.91 4.78
N ILE A 17 13.12 -4.64 4.71
CA ILE A 17 13.87 -3.52 5.27
C ILE A 17 13.22 -3.12 6.59
N GLN A 18 14.03 -2.91 7.64
CA GLN A 18 13.55 -2.35 8.91
C GLN A 18 13.86 -0.87 8.97
N VAL A 19 12.87 -0.06 9.35
CA VAL A 19 12.97 1.40 9.39
C VAL A 19 12.35 1.92 10.68
N GLU A 20 13.04 2.84 11.34
CA GLU A 20 12.53 3.56 12.51
C GLU A 20 11.87 4.85 12.05
N MET A 21 10.58 5.00 12.29
CA MET A 21 9.82 6.18 11.85
C MET A 21 9.03 6.79 13.00
N GLU A 22 8.65 8.04 12.87
CA GLU A 22 7.93 8.78 13.93
C GLU A 22 6.49 8.29 14.10
N SER A 23 5.87 7.81 13.02
CA SER A 23 4.47 7.33 13.01
C SER A 23 4.22 6.36 11.86
N LEU A 24 3.07 5.67 11.91
CA LEU A 24 2.60 4.83 10.80
C LEU A 24 2.37 5.66 9.52
N GLU A 25 1.94 6.91 9.63
CA GLU A 25 1.75 7.78 8.46
C GLU A 25 3.09 8.13 7.81
N ALA A 26 4.12 8.41 8.62
CA ALA A 26 5.48 8.60 8.11
C ALA A 26 6.00 7.33 7.42
N ALA A 27 5.76 6.15 8.02
CA ALA A 27 6.10 4.86 7.43
C ALA A 27 5.40 4.60 6.09
N LYS A 28 4.11 4.92 5.99
CA LYS A 28 3.36 4.82 4.72
C LYS A 28 3.88 5.79 3.67
N ALA A 29 4.19 7.03 4.04
CA ALA A 29 4.72 8.03 3.12
C ALA A 29 6.10 7.60 2.57
N GLU A 30 6.98 7.10 3.43
CA GLU A 30 8.30 6.60 3.05
C GLU A 30 8.19 5.34 2.18
N ALA A 31 7.39 4.36 2.59
CA ALA A 31 7.17 3.15 1.80
C ALA A 31 6.57 3.46 0.42
N ARG A 32 5.63 4.40 0.33
CA ARG A 32 5.04 4.86 -0.94
C ARG A 32 6.08 5.51 -1.83
N ARG A 33 6.94 6.35 -1.26
CA ARG A 33 8.03 6.99 -1.99
C ARG A 33 8.99 5.94 -2.56
N ALA A 34 9.50 5.06 -1.71
CA ALA A 34 10.43 4.00 -2.11
C ALA A 34 9.82 3.07 -3.17
N ALA A 35 8.57 2.64 -2.97
CA ALA A 35 7.85 1.80 -3.93
C ALA A 35 7.64 2.49 -5.28
N LYS A 36 7.41 3.82 -5.29
CA LYS A 36 7.28 4.61 -6.51
C LYS A 36 8.61 4.74 -7.25
N GLU A 37 9.72 4.97 -6.54
CA GLU A 37 11.06 5.02 -7.14
C GLU A 37 11.38 3.67 -7.79
N ALA A 38 11.24 2.56 -7.05
CA ALA A 38 11.43 1.21 -7.57
C ALA A 38 10.53 0.90 -8.77
N MET A 39 9.25 1.30 -8.72
CA MET A 39 8.32 1.12 -9.83
C MET A 39 8.80 1.83 -11.10
N LEU A 40 9.29 3.06 -10.98
CA LEU A 40 9.77 3.83 -12.13
C LEU A 40 11.03 3.19 -12.73
N ASP A 41 11.96 2.75 -11.89
CA ASP A 41 13.16 2.03 -12.34
C ASP A 41 12.79 0.72 -13.05
N GLY A 42 11.89 -0.08 -12.46
CA GLY A 42 11.39 -1.32 -13.06
C GLY A 42 10.72 -1.11 -14.42
N ILE A 43 9.94 -0.05 -14.58
CA ILE A 43 9.32 0.32 -15.87
C ILE A 43 10.41 0.63 -16.91
N VAL A 44 11.47 1.35 -16.53
CA VAL A 44 12.61 1.66 -17.42
C VAL A 44 13.35 0.39 -17.82
N GLU A 45 13.44 -0.59 -16.92
CA GLU A 45 14.03 -1.91 -17.17
C GLU A 45 13.12 -2.89 -17.93
N GLY A 46 11.86 -2.49 -18.22
CA GLY A 46 10.89 -3.32 -18.95
C GLY A 46 10.18 -4.36 -18.08
N MET A 47 10.19 -4.22 -16.77
CA MET A 47 9.41 -5.04 -15.84
C MET A 47 7.95 -4.58 -15.76
N ASP A 48 7.04 -5.49 -15.42
CA ASP A 48 5.64 -5.18 -15.16
C ASP A 48 5.40 -4.89 -13.67
N PRO A 49 5.11 -3.64 -13.28
CA PRO A 49 4.89 -3.28 -11.87
C PRO A 49 3.44 -3.48 -11.41
N THR A 50 2.52 -3.90 -12.30
CA THR A 50 1.08 -3.97 -11.96
C THR A 50 0.79 -4.97 -10.85
N SER A 51 1.65 -5.99 -10.71
CA SER A 51 1.57 -7.01 -9.67
C SER A 51 2.40 -6.67 -8.42
N TRP A 52 3.10 -5.52 -8.39
CA TRP A 52 3.99 -5.18 -7.28
C TRP A 52 3.21 -4.66 -6.08
N VAL A 53 3.66 -5.11 -4.90
CA VAL A 53 3.02 -4.77 -3.63
C VAL A 53 4.06 -4.51 -2.56
N THR A 54 3.91 -3.42 -1.82
CA THR A 54 4.68 -3.14 -0.61
C THR A 54 3.84 -3.41 0.62
N LYS A 55 4.28 -4.32 1.49
CA LYS A 55 3.63 -4.60 2.77
C LYS A 55 4.39 -3.93 3.91
N ILE A 56 3.66 -3.29 4.80
CA ILE A 56 4.22 -2.62 5.99
C ILE A 56 3.75 -3.37 7.22
N TYR A 57 4.68 -3.84 8.03
CA TYR A 57 4.41 -4.47 9.31
C TYR A 57 4.89 -3.60 10.47
N ASP A 58 4.19 -3.65 11.59
CA ASP A 58 4.64 -3.03 12.84
C ASP A 58 5.72 -3.86 13.54
N GLU A 59 6.20 -3.36 14.69
CA GLU A 59 7.21 -4.02 15.51
C GLU A 59 6.76 -5.39 16.03
N ALA A 60 5.45 -5.58 16.25
CA ALA A 60 4.89 -6.86 16.69
C ALA A 60 4.69 -7.84 15.51
N GLY A 61 4.95 -7.41 14.28
CA GLY A 61 4.85 -8.22 13.07
C GLY A 61 3.46 -8.22 12.44
N TYR A 62 2.54 -7.37 12.88
CA TYR A 62 1.21 -7.24 12.28
C TYR A 62 1.27 -6.42 10.99
N LEU A 63 0.58 -6.88 9.95
CA LEU A 63 0.43 -6.14 8.70
C LEU A 63 -0.48 -4.92 8.96
N VAL A 64 0.10 -3.73 8.87
CA VAL A 64 -0.58 -2.45 9.16
C VAL A 64 -0.89 -1.64 7.90
N ALA A 65 -0.26 -1.95 6.77
CA ALA A 65 -0.59 -1.35 5.48
C ALA A 65 -0.14 -2.23 4.31
N THR A 66 -0.84 -2.09 3.18
CA THR A 66 -0.45 -2.65 1.89
C THR A 66 -0.56 -1.54 0.85
N ILE A 67 0.49 -1.34 0.05
CA ILE A 67 0.56 -0.34 -1.01
C ILE A 67 0.71 -1.10 -2.32
N GLY A 68 -0.30 -1.05 -3.18
CA GLY A 68 -0.24 -1.66 -4.51
C GLY A 68 0.08 -0.63 -5.59
N PHE A 69 0.27 -1.11 -6.83
CA PHE A 69 0.45 -0.25 -8.00
C PHE A 69 -0.58 0.89 -8.08
N GLN A 70 -1.86 0.59 -7.84
CA GLN A 70 -2.95 1.59 -7.90
C GLN A 70 -2.77 2.75 -6.91
N ASP A 71 -2.21 2.52 -5.71
CA ASP A 71 -1.89 3.56 -4.71
C ASP A 71 -0.71 4.45 -5.12
N LEU A 72 0.15 3.95 -6.03
CA LEU A 72 1.32 4.67 -6.54
C LEU A 72 0.94 5.57 -7.72
N VAL A 73 0.07 5.09 -8.62
CA VAL A 73 -0.42 5.86 -9.78
C VAL A 73 -1.54 6.82 -9.42
N SER A 74 -2.41 6.45 -8.47
CA SER A 74 -3.44 7.36 -8.00
C SER A 74 -2.80 8.45 -7.15
N ALA A 75 -3.07 9.72 -7.48
CA ALA A 75 -2.88 10.80 -6.52
C ALA A 75 -3.71 10.43 -5.28
N ALA A 76 -3.06 10.38 -4.11
CA ALA A 76 -3.66 9.85 -2.89
C ALA A 76 -5.12 10.35 -2.75
N PRO A 77 -6.11 9.48 -2.50
CA PRO A 77 -7.34 9.99 -1.92
C PRO A 77 -6.92 10.61 -0.59
N SER A 78 -7.11 11.92 -0.48
CA SER A 78 -7.07 12.63 0.79
C SER A 78 -7.78 11.78 1.83
N ALA A 79 -7.16 11.60 3.00
CA ALA A 79 -7.70 10.88 4.15
C ALA A 79 -9.23 11.02 4.24
N GLY A 80 -9.96 9.96 3.92
CA GLY A 80 -11.43 10.00 3.89
C GLY A 80 -12.09 9.13 2.84
N GLN A 81 -11.71 7.86 2.72
CA GLN A 81 -12.66 6.86 2.23
C GLN A 81 -12.90 5.87 3.36
N ALA A 82 -13.72 6.34 4.30
CA ALA A 82 -14.56 5.44 5.06
C ALA A 82 -15.38 4.63 4.07
N THR A 83 -15.48 3.34 4.35
CA THR A 83 -16.42 2.40 3.78
C THR A 83 -17.81 3.02 3.57
N GLU A 84 -18.14 3.38 2.33
CA GLU A 84 -19.55 3.48 1.91
C GLU A 84 -20.03 2.08 1.57
N GLU A 85 -20.23 1.28 2.62
CA GLU A 85 -21.23 0.22 2.62
C GLU A 85 -22.60 0.93 2.67
N THR A 86 -23.13 1.35 1.52
CA THR A 86 -24.53 1.79 1.44
C THR A 86 -25.36 0.67 0.81
N GLU A 87 -25.91 -0.12 1.72
CA GLU A 87 -27.16 -0.89 1.66
C GLU A 87 -27.90 -0.91 0.30
N GLU A 88 -28.06 -2.11 -0.26
CA GLU A 88 -29.04 -2.38 -1.32
C GLU A 88 -30.45 -2.02 -0.80
N PRO A 89 -31.18 -1.06 -1.40
CA PRO A 89 -32.55 -0.81 -0.99
C PRO A 89 -33.44 -1.91 -1.57
N GLY A 90 -33.92 -2.77 -0.68
CA GLY A 90 -34.94 -3.78 -0.98
C GLY A 90 -36.16 -3.14 -1.66
N VAL A 91 -36.43 -3.56 -2.89
CA VAL A 91 -37.69 -3.24 -3.58
C VAL A 91 -38.59 -4.46 -3.47
N ILE A 92 -39.34 -4.54 -2.36
CA ILE A 92 -40.63 -5.21 -2.38
C ILE A 92 -41.60 -4.35 -3.18
N ARG A 93 -42.10 -4.87 -4.30
CA ARG A 93 -43.36 -4.40 -4.90
C ARG A 93 -44.24 -5.62 -5.15
N SER A 94 -45.01 -5.95 -4.13
CA SER A 94 -46.27 -6.69 -4.27
C SER A 94 -47.32 -5.74 -4.83
N GLY A 95 -48.09 -6.20 -5.81
CA GLY A 95 -49.21 -5.49 -6.43
C GLY A 95 -49.59 -6.10 -7.75
#